data_AF-A0A9W7ZGS1-F1
#
_entry.id   AF-A0A9W7ZGS1-F1
#
_cell.length_a   1.000
_cell.length_b   1.000
_cell.length_c   1.000
_cell.angle_alpha   90.00
_cell.angle_beta   90.00
_cell.angle_gamma   90.00
#
_symmetry.space_group_name_H-M   'P 1'
#
loop_
_entity.id
_entity.type
_entity.pdbx_description
1 polymer ?
#
loop_
_entity_poly.entity_id
_entity_poly.type
_entity_poly.pdbx_seq_one_letter_code
_entity_poly.pdbx_strand_id
1 'polypeptide(L)'
;MFELGSLPLPVLVRIIAYSDPATWWSLKEPSICVLMSSTSFRCGWFAHLVNKGTACISHTDGIDALCRSALQPISDVVGSDSWISPTFVRALSTKHPNTLNAAALSLVQTLLLNNKADEATASLVVRYSNVELDILAGKFVHKLVVQRPELRILKWLEGNGLDFEKLHCFDMSLLIDWVMASRVELLQFLTDHGLQLPVRSLMEYALGHASPEMVAFLMSHGTSHAHELSWNDLLLMACTEATTRLDVFTFVVNMTEPSMVWSFAASCLASHAMVDVNAYKKFIALRSMPQAPAWIVKPIRGRTPIECLCERLTYENLTYVSPFIRDYIELGVPTSSMPSIVSALCQ
;
A
#
# COMPACT_ATOMS: atom_id res chain seq x y z
N MET A 1 51.46 -23.60 16.46
CA MET A 1 50.03 -23.27 16.30
C MET A 1 49.51 -22.93 17.68
N PHE A 2 49.06 -21.70 17.93
CA PHE A 2 48.39 -21.39 19.19
C PHE A 2 47.01 -22.05 19.14
N GLU A 3 46.64 -22.80 20.18
CA GLU A 3 45.28 -23.31 20.34
C GLU A 3 44.36 -22.11 20.58
N LEU A 4 43.76 -21.59 19.51
CA LEU A 4 42.80 -20.47 19.55
C LEU A 4 41.69 -20.73 20.58
N GLY A 5 41.26 -21.99 20.75
CA GLY A 5 40.25 -22.38 21.74
C GLY A 5 40.61 -22.10 23.21
N SER A 6 41.89 -21.88 23.53
CA SER A 6 42.38 -21.60 24.89
C SER A 6 42.41 -20.12 25.26
N LEU A 7 42.22 -19.22 24.28
CA LEU A 7 42.31 -17.78 24.51
C LEU A 7 41.08 -17.25 25.28
N PRO A 8 41.23 -16.20 26.12
CA PRO A 8 40.10 -15.55 26.76
C PRO A 8 39.10 -14.99 25.73
N LEU A 9 37.80 -15.10 26.02
CA LEU A 9 36.73 -14.66 25.12
C LEU A 9 36.91 -13.22 24.59
N PRO A 10 37.31 -12.21 25.40
CA PRO A 10 37.52 -10.85 24.88
C PRO A 10 38.66 -10.75 23.86
N VAL A 11 39.70 -11.59 23.98
CA VAL A 11 40.83 -11.64 23.06
C VAL A 11 40.40 -12.26 21.74
N LEU A 12 39.65 -13.37 21.80
CA LEU A 12 39.09 -14.02 20.62
C LEU A 12 38.14 -13.11 19.84
N VAL A 13 37.24 -12.44 20.56
CA VAL A 13 36.32 -11.44 19.97
C VAL A 13 37.10 -10.36 19.23
N ARG A 14 38.20 -9.84 19.81
CA ARG A 14 39.03 -8.82 19.15
C ARG A 14 39.72 -9.37 17.92
N ILE A 15 40.42 -10.51 18.02
CA ILE A 15 41.13 -11.13 16.90
C ILE A 15 40.19 -11.31 15.71
N ILE A 16 39.02 -11.90 15.94
CA ILE A 16 38.02 -12.17 14.91
C ILE A 16 37.44 -10.86 14.36
N ALA A 17 37.13 -9.88 15.21
CA ALA A 17 36.59 -8.58 14.78
C ALA A 17 37.58 -7.70 13.99
N TYR A 18 38.88 -8.00 14.02
CA TYR A 18 39.90 -7.32 13.22
C TYR A 18 40.29 -8.10 11.97
N SER A 19 39.63 -9.22 11.72
CA SER A 19 39.89 -10.11 10.59
C SER A 19 38.66 -10.15 9.67
N ASP A 20 38.83 -10.62 8.43
CA ASP A 20 37.71 -10.87 7.52
C ASP A 20 36.83 -12.02 8.05
N PRO A 21 35.54 -11.77 8.37
CA PRO A 21 34.61 -12.80 8.84
C PRO A 21 34.50 -14.01 7.90
N ALA A 22 34.62 -13.80 6.58
CA ALA A 22 34.56 -14.87 5.60
C ALA A 22 35.72 -15.86 5.77
N THR A 23 36.89 -15.37 6.20
CA THR A 23 38.06 -16.21 6.44
C THR A 23 37.80 -17.17 7.59
N TRP A 24 37.21 -16.72 8.70
CA TRP A 24 36.94 -17.57 9.86
C TRP A 24 35.87 -18.63 9.61
N TRP A 25 34.91 -18.35 8.73
CA TRP A 25 33.88 -19.29 8.33
C TRP A 25 34.33 -20.31 7.30
N SER A 26 35.35 -19.99 6.51
CA SER A 26 35.98 -20.96 5.61
C SER A 26 36.83 -21.99 6.37
N LEU A 27 37.18 -21.72 7.63
CA LEU A 27 37.91 -22.66 8.47
C LEU A 27 36.97 -23.82 8.84
N LYS A 28 37.25 -25.01 8.30
CA LYS A 28 36.54 -26.26 8.64
C LYS A 28 36.89 -26.79 10.04
N GLU A 29 37.41 -25.96 10.94
CA GLU A 29 37.85 -26.37 12.26
C GLU A 29 36.65 -26.44 13.23
N PRO A 30 36.25 -27.63 13.73
CA PRO A 30 35.02 -27.78 14.51
C PRO A 30 34.99 -26.93 15.78
N SER A 31 36.14 -26.78 16.44
CA SER A 31 36.30 -26.01 17.68
C SER A 31 35.97 -24.52 17.50
N ILE A 32 36.40 -23.95 16.37
CA ILE A 32 36.14 -22.56 16.01
C ILE A 32 34.65 -22.40 15.70
N CYS A 33 34.07 -23.30 14.90
CA CYS A 33 32.64 -23.29 14.59
C CYS A 33 31.76 -23.38 15.85
N VAL A 34 32.11 -24.23 16.82
CA VAL A 34 31.39 -24.36 18.10
C VAL A 34 31.51 -23.10 18.95
N LEU A 35 32.73 -22.58 19.11
CA LEU A 35 32.97 -21.33 19.86
C LEU A 35 32.15 -20.18 19.28
N MET A 36 32.23 -20.02 17.97
CA MET A 36 31.60 -18.93 17.27
C MET A 36 30.07 -19.08 17.15
N SER A 37 29.58 -20.31 17.26
CA SER A 37 28.15 -20.58 17.42
C SER A 37 27.63 -20.35 18.84
N SER A 38 28.53 -20.19 19.82
CA SER A 38 28.12 -19.96 21.21
C SER A 38 27.49 -18.58 21.39
N THR A 39 26.38 -18.52 22.13
CA THR A 39 25.67 -17.27 22.42
C THR A 39 26.58 -16.23 23.09
N SER A 40 27.47 -16.66 23.99
CA SER A 40 28.41 -15.77 24.68
C SER A 40 29.38 -15.09 23.73
N PHE A 41 29.95 -15.83 22.77
CA PHE A 41 30.82 -15.24 21.75
C PHE A 41 30.05 -14.28 20.86
N ARG A 42 28.88 -14.69 20.35
CA ARG A 42 28.04 -13.83 19.49
C ARG A 42 27.69 -12.51 20.17
N CYS A 43 27.31 -12.53 21.46
CA CYS A 43 27.00 -11.32 22.23
C CYS A 43 28.23 -10.42 22.40
N GLY A 44 29.38 -10.98 22.78
CA GLY A 44 30.62 -10.22 22.98
C GLY A 44 31.14 -9.60 21.68
N TRP A 45 31.08 -10.35 20.59
CA TRP A 45 31.46 -9.89 19.25
C TRP A 45 30.54 -8.78 18.75
N PHE A 46 29.23 -8.96 18.87
CA PHE A 46 28.25 -7.94 18.51
C PHE A 46 28.41 -6.66 19.33
N ALA A 47 28.60 -6.77 20.65
CA ALA A 47 28.87 -5.62 21.51
C ALA A 47 30.15 -4.87 21.13
N HIS A 48 31.21 -5.59 20.82
CA HIS A 48 32.46 -5.00 20.37
C HIS A 48 32.30 -4.24 19.04
N LEU A 49 31.54 -4.80 18.09
CA LEU A 49 31.24 -4.17 16.82
C LEU A 49 30.43 -2.86 16.98
N VAL A 50 29.35 -2.90 17.76
CA VAL A 50 28.51 -1.73 18.04
C VAL A 50 29.32 -0.63 18.75
N ASN A 51 30.11 -0.99 19.77
CA ASN A 51 30.92 -0.03 20.53
C ASN A 51 32.07 0.59 19.72
N LYS A 52 32.57 -0.10 18.67
CA LYS A 52 33.51 0.50 17.72
C LYS A 52 32.82 1.44 16.74
N GLY A 53 31.62 1.07 16.28
CA GLY A 53 30.82 1.89 15.37
C GLY A 53 30.44 3.24 15.99
N THR A 54 30.17 3.29 17.30
CA THR A 54 29.80 4.52 18.00
C THR A 54 30.85 5.64 18.01
N ALA A 55 32.11 5.35 17.65
CA ALA A 55 33.17 6.38 17.58
C ALA A 55 33.22 7.12 16.22
N CYS A 56 32.62 6.58 15.15
CA CYS A 56 32.67 7.19 13.80
C CYS A 56 31.33 7.20 13.05
N ILE A 57 30.25 6.64 13.61
CA ILE A 57 29.00 6.45 12.91
C ILE A 57 27.87 7.08 13.72
N SER A 58 27.58 8.35 13.44
CA SER A 58 26.44 9.09 13.99
C SER A 58 25.11 8.80 13.26
N HIS A 59 25.11 7.88 12.30
CA HIS A 59 23.94 7.59 11.47
C HIS A 59 23.51 6.13 11.58
N THR A 60 22.20 5.90 11.73
CA THR A 60 21.52 4.60 11.65
C THR A 60 21.97 3.78 10.43
N ASP A 61 22.35 4.44 9.34
CA ASP A 61 22.80 3.83 8.09
C ASP A 61 24.14 3.08 8.25
N GLY A 62 25.02 3.49 9.17
CA GLY A 62 26.28 2.78 9.38
C GLY A 62 26.15 1.61 10.35
N ILE A 63 25.20 1.62 11.29
CA ILE A 63 24.84 0.41 12.07
C ILE A 63 24.14 -0.60 11.16
N ASP A 64 23.27 -0.13 10.26
CA ASP A 64 22.62 -0.95 9.25
C ASP A 64 23.65 -1.51 8.24
N ALA A 65 24.60 -0.69 7.76
CA ALA A 65 25.72 -1.16 6.93
C ALA A 65 26.65 -2.12 7.68
N LEU A 66 26.84 -1.94 8.99
CA LEU A 66 27.64 -2.85 9.81
C LEU A 66 26.88 -4.17 10.09
N CYS A 67 25.57 -4.10 10.34
CA CYS A 67 24.71 -5.29 10.42
C CYS A 67 24.69 -6.02 9.08
N ARG A 68 24.58 -5.33 7.95
CA ARG A 68 24.65 -5.97 6.63
C ARG A 68 26.05 -6.50 6.33
N SER A 69 27.11 -5.71 6.48
CA SER A 69 28.49 -6.19 6.18
C SER A 69 28.99 -7.27 7.14
N ALA A 70 28.58 -7.27 8.41
CA ALA A 70 29.01 -8.28 9.38
C ALA A 70 28.06 -9.48 9.44
N LEU A 71 26.74 -9.30 9.28
CA LEU A 71 25.75 -10.38 9.38
C LEU A 71 25.41 -11.01 8.03
N GLN A 72 25.50 -10.31 6.89
CA GLN A 72 25.20 -10.88 5.56
C GLN A 72 26.15 -12.03 5.20
N PRO A 73 27.49 -11.87 5.29
CA PRO A 73 28.41 -12.98 4.97
C PRO A 73 28.24 -14.17 5.92
N ILE A 74 27.73 -13.93 7.13
CA ILE A 74 27.45 -14.97 8.12
C ILE A 74 26.13 -15.68 7.82
N SER A 75 25.09 -14.93 7.44
CA SER A 75 23.79 -15.46 7.00
C SER A 75 23.95 -16.37 5.77
N ASP A 76 24.85 -16.01 4.87
CA ASP A 76 25.12 -16.78 3.64
C ASP A 76 25.84 -18.11 3.91
N VAL A 77 26.59 -18.22 5.02
CA VAL A 77 27.35 -19.43 5.38
C VAL A 77 26.60 -20.33 6.36
N VAL A 78 25.92 -19.77 7.35
CA VAL A 78 25.28 -20.55 8.44
C VAL A 78 23.89 -21.05 8.04
N GLY A 79 23.36 -20.57 6.91
CA GLY A 79 21.98 -20.80 6.51
C GLY A 79 21.03 -19.84 7.24
N SER A 80 19.89 -19.58 6.63
CA SER A 80 18.89 -18.60 7.08
C SER A 80 18.23 -18.88 8.44
N ASP A 81 18.64 -19.93 9.15
CA ASP A 81 18.13 -20.25 10.47
C ASP A 81 18.79 -19.31 11.50
N SER A 82 18.00 -18.29 11.84
CA SER A 82 18.36 -17.00 12.41
C SER A 82 19.53 -17.01 13.43
N TRP A 83 20.65 -16.41 13.03
CA TRP A 83 21.75 -16.03 13.93
C TRP A 83 21.26 -15.22 15.14
N ILE A 84 20.20 -14.42 14.92
CA ILE A 84 19.47 -13.67 15.93
C ILE A 84 18.34 -14.57 16.45
N SER A 85 18.63 -15.33 17.51
CA SER A 85 17.67 -16.20 18.17
C SER A 85 17.09 -15.55 19.45
N PRO A 86 15.96 -16.06 19.98
CA PRO A 86 15.46 -15.65 21.29
C PRO A 86 16.49 -15.76 22.42
N THR A 87 17.35 -16.79 22.40
CA THR A 87 18.40 -16.99 23.40
C THR A 87 19.51 -15.95 23.27
N PHE A 88 19.87 -15.56 22.04
CA PHE A 88 20.79 -14.47 21.77
C PHE A 88 20.26 -13.13 22.31
N VAL A 89 19.01 -12.77 22.00
CA VAL A 89 18.42 -11.50 22.44
C VAL A 89 18.39 -11.41 23.97
N ARG A 90 17.97 -12.48 24.67
CA ARG A 90 17.97 -12.53 26.15
C ARG A 90 19.38 -12.45 26.76
N ALA A 91 20.36 -13.09 26.15
CA ALA A 91 21.73 -13.02 26.62
C ALA A 91 22.33 -11.62 26.39
N LEU A 92 22.02 -10.99 25.25
CA LEU A 92 22.47 -9.65 24.93
C LEU A 92 21.83 -8.62 25.87
N SER A 93 20.53 -8.73 26.17
CA SER A 93 19.86 -7.84 27.12
C SER A 93 20.44 -7.94 28.52
N THR A 94 20.82 -9.15 28.96
CA THR A 94 21.38 -9.38 30.30
C THR A 94 22.82 -8.90 30.41
N LYS A 95 23.65 -9.18 29.38
CA LYS A 95 25.11 -8.94 29.45
C LYS A 95 25.52 -7.57 28.88
N HIS A 96 24.79 -7.05 27.90
CA HIS A 96 25.13 -5.83 27.16
C HIS A 96 23.87 -5.01 26.79
N PRO A 97 23.09 -4.52 27.78
CA PRO A 97 21.83 -3.81 27.52
C PRO A 97 22.00 -2.55 26.67
N ASN A 98 23.09 -1.79 26.85
CA ASN A 98 23.37 -0.60 26.04
C ASN A 98 23.60 -0.94 24.56
N THR A 99 24.26 -2.07 24.29
CA THR A 99 24.46 -2.57 22.92
C THR A 99 23.12 -2.97 22.30
N LEU A 100 22.28 -3.67 23.05
CA LEU A 100 20.94 -4.04 22.57
C LEU A 100 20.14 -2.78 22.22
N ASN A 101 20.11 -1.77 23.10
CA ASN A 101 19.42 -0.51 22.83
C ASN A 101 19.95 0.20 21.59
N ALA A 102 21.27 0.30 21.42
CA ALA A 102 21.89 0.95 20.27
C ALA A 102 21.62 0.24 18.94
N ALA A 103 21.41 -1.09 18.96
CA ALA A 103 21.23 -1.89 17.76
C ALA A 103 19.79 -2.39 17.54
N ALA A 104 18.88 -2.13 18.47
CA ALA A 104 17.54 -2.72 18.48
C ALA A 104 16.76 -2.44 17.19
N LEU A 105 16.82 -1.22 16.65
CA LEU A 105 16.16 -0.88 15.38
C LEU A 105 16.67 -1.73 14.21
N SER A 106 18.00 -1.85 14.07
CA SER A 106 18.60 -2.65 13.00
C SER A 106 18.30 -4.14 13.16
N LEU A 107 18.27 -4.64 14.40
CA LEU A 107 17.89 -6.01 14.70
C LEU A 107 16.42 -6.28 14.33
N VAL A 108 15.49 -5.39 14.72
CA VAL A 108 14.07 -5.49 14.36
C VAL A 108 13.88 -5.41 12.84
N GLN A 109 14.52 -4.46 12.17
CA GLN A 109 14.50 -4.35 10.70
C GLN A 109 14.97 -5.64 10.03
N THR A 110 16.09 -6.19 10.48
CA THR A 110 16.63 -7.45 9.94
C THR A 110 15.64 -8.60 10.14
N LEU A 111 15.07 -8.73 11.34
CA LEU A 111 14.15 -9.82 11.67
C LEU A 111 12.84 -9.75 10.88
N LEU A 112 12.33 -8.55 10.56
CA LEU A 112 11.05 -8.37 9.89
C LEU A 112 11.16 -8.26 8.36
N LEU A 113 12.26 -7.73 7.83
CA LEU A 113 12.44 -7.60 6.37
C LEU A 113 12.96 -8.89 5.72
N ASN A 114 13.54 -9.82 6.49
CA ASN A 114 13.97 -11.11 6.00
C ASN A 114 12.79 -11.97 5.48
N ASN A 115 13.07 -12.90 4.56
CA ASN A 115 12.05 -13.70 3.86
C ASN A 115 11.06 -14.41 4.81
N LYS A 116 11.52 -14.87 5.97
CA LYS A 116 10.69 -15.40 7.06
C LYS A 116 10.68 -14.40 8.20
N ALA A 117 9.73 -13.47 8.20
CA ALA A 117 9.61 -12.49 9.29
C ALA A 117 9.54 -13.19 10.64
N ASP A 118 10.52 -12.95 11.52
CA ASP A 118 10.60 -13.52 12.87
C ASP A 118 10.07 -12.50 13.89
N GLU A 119 8.75 -12.33 13.85
CA GLU A 119 8.00 -11.44 14.73
C GLU A 119 8.17 -11.77 16.21
N ALA A 120 8.35 -13.05 16.56
CA ALA A 120 8.53 -13.48 17.94
C ALA A 120 9.87 -12.96 18.48
N THR A 121 10.96 -13.15 17.74
CA THR A 121 12.26 -12.61 18.13
C THR A 121 12.30 -11.09 18.06
N ALA A 122 11.65 -10.48 17.06
CA ALA A 122 11.55 -9.02 16.96
C ALA A 122 10.84 -8.42 18.19
N SER A 123 9.75 -9.04 18.66
CA SER A 123 9.05 -8.61 19.88
C SER A 123 9.93 -8.72 21.12
N LEU A 124 10.83 -9.73 21.19
CA LEU A 124 11.80 -9.81 22.28
C LEU A 124 12.81 -8.68 22.21
N VAL A 125 13.26 -8.29 21.01
CA VAL A 125 14.17 -7.15 20.85
C VAL A 125 13.49 -5.88 21.33
N VAL A 126 12.25 -5.61 20.90
CA VAL A 126 11.48 -4.44 21.37
C VAL A 126 11.31 -4.50 22.89
N ARG A 127 10.80 -5.61 23.44
CA ARG A 127 10.55 -5.76 24.88
C ARG A 127 11.78 -5.60 25.77
N TYR A 128 12.94 -6.08 25.33
CA TYR A 128 14.18 -6.01 26.12
C TYR A 128 15.02 -4.77 25.81
N SER A 129 14.61 -3.97 24.83
CA SER A 129 15.24 -2.69 24.54
C SER A 129 14.35 -1.54 25.03
N ASN A 130 14.93 -0.37 25.21
CA ASN A 130 14.20 0.87 25.45
C ASN A 130 13.84 1.56 24.12
N VAL A 131 13.60 0.79 23.06
CA VAL A 131 13.19 1.37 21.77
C VAL A 131 11.72 1.71 21.83
N GLU A 132 11.45 3.01 21.74
CA GLU A 132 10.11 3.50 21.44
C GLU A 132 9.92 3.43 19.93
N LEU A 133 8.96 2.60 19.49
CA LEU A 133 8.65 2.48 18.08
C LEU A 133 8.23 3.86 17.53
N ASP A 134 7.42 4.62 18.25
CA ASP A 134 6.88 5.93 17.87
C ASP A 134 7.95 6.97 17.44
N ILE A 135 9.04 7.12 18.21
CA ILE A 135 10.08 8.14 17.96
C ILE A 135 10.92 7.81 16.72
N LEU A 136 11.10 6.52 16.44
CA LEU A 136 11.88 6.01 15.32
C LEU A 136 10.98 5.59 14.14
N ALA A 137 9.65 5.73 14.30
CA ALA A 137 8.62 5.03 13.54
C ALA A 137 8.58 5.44 12.09
N GLY A 138 8.59 6.74 11.79
CA GLY A 138 8.06 7.19 10.50
C GLY A 138 8.73 6.51 9.30
N LYS A 139 10.07 6.55 9.23
CA LYS A 139 10.83 5.96 8.11
C LYS A 139 10.89 4.44 8.17
N PHE A 140 11.00 3.85 9.36
CA PHE A 140 11.08 2.40 9.52
C PHE A 140 9.74 1.74 9.22
N VAL A 141 8.66 2.22 9.85
CA VAL A 141 7.30 1.74 9.63
C VAL A 141 6.93 1.91 8.17
N HIS A 142 7.15 3.09 7.57
CA HIS A 142 6.91 3.29 6.13
C HIS A 142 7.65 2.27 5.27
N LYS A 143 8.95 2.10 5.46
CA LYS A 143 9.74 1.09 4.72
C LYS A 143 9.18 -0.32 4.92
N LEU A 144 8.82 -0.67 6.15
CA LEU A 144 8.30 -1.98 6.49
C LEU A 144 6.95 -2.23 5.83
N VAL A 145 6.00 -1.30 5.90
CA VAL A 145 4.66 -1.47 5.31
C VAL A 145 4.68 -1.39 3.78
N VAL A 146 5.63 -0.66 3.17
CA VAL A 146 5.86 -0.66 1.72
C VAL A 146 6.39 -2.02 1.25
N GLN A 147 7.35 -2.61 1.98
CA GLN A 147 7.95 -3.89 1.60
C GLN A 147 7.11 -5.10 2.01
N ARG A 148 6.29 -4.95 3.05
CA ARG A 148 5.43 -5.99 3.65
C ARG A 148 4.04 -5.40 3.95
N PRO A 149 3.22 -5.14 2.92
CA PRO A 149 1.86 -4.61 3.08
C PRO A 149 0.91 -5.72 3.57
N GLU A 150 1.17 -6.25 4.76
CA GLU A 150 0.44 -7.35 5.38
C GLU A 150 -0.20 -6.86 6.68
N LEU A 151 -1.50 -7.14 6.88
CA LEU A 151 -2.22 -6.72 8.09
C LEU A 151 -1.55 -7.25 9.37
N ARG A 152 -0.94 -8.43 9.29
CA ARG A 152 -0.18 -9.04 10.40
C ARG A 152 0.96 -8.15 10.89
N ILE A 153 1.63 -7.43 9.98
CA ILE A 153 2.72 -6.52 10.33
C ILE A 153 2.19 -5.28 11.05
N LEU A 154 1.06 -4.72 10.61
CA LEU A 154 0.42 -3.60 11.30
C LEU A 154 -0.02 -3.98 12.72
N LYS A 155 -0.64 -5.17 12.88
CA LYS A 155 -0.99 -5.72 14.19
C LYS A 155 0.23 -6.00 15.07
N TRP A 156 1.33 -6.44 14.47
CA TRP A 156 2.57 -6.64 15.21
C TRP A 156 3.12 -5.32 15.75
N LEU A 157 3.10 -4.26 14.94
CA LEU A 157 3.53 -2.93 15.35
C LEU A 157 2.65 -2.39 16.50
N GLU A 158 1.33 -2.47 16.36
CA GLU A 158 0.36 -2.11 17.40
C GLU A 158 0.62 -2.86 18.70
N GLY A 159 0.76 -4.20 18.62
CA GLY A 159 1.00 -5.07 19.77
C GLY A 159 2.35 -4.83 20.46
N ASN A 160 3.28 -4.14 19.79
CA ASN A 160 4.56 -3.70 20.35
C ASN A 160 4.55 -2.20 20.75
N GLY A 161 3.36 -1.60 20.83
CA GLY A 161 3.15 -0.26 21.39
C GLY A 161 3.23 0.89 20.39
N LEU A 162 3.18 0.63 19.08
CA LEU A 162 3.10 1.70 18.08
C LEU A 162 1.72 2.37 18.13
N ASP A 163 1.72 3.68 18.33
CA ASP A 163 0.49 4.50 18.27
C ASP A 163 0.28 5.05 16.84
N PHE A 164 -0.67 4.45 16.12
CA PHE A 164 -0.99 4.83 14.74
C PHE A 164 -1.64 6.23 14.62
N GLU A 165 -2.29 6.73 15.67
CA GLU A 165 -2.92 8.06 15.64
C GLU A 165 -1.88 9.17 15.55
N LYS A 166 -0.72 8.96 16.18
CA LYS A 166 0.41 9.90 16.18
C LYS A 166 1.34 9.73 14.98
N LEU A 167 1.04 8.77 14.09
CA LEU A 167 1.96 8.37 13.04
C LEU A 167 1.66 9.08 11.71
N HIS A 168 2.56 9.98 11.31
CA HIS A 168 2.46 10.74 10.05
C HIS A 168 3.20 10.10 8.87
N CYS A 169 3.36 8.78 8.85
CA CYS A 169 4.17 8.11 7.82
C CYS A 169 3.39 7.51 6.66
N PHE A 170 2.05 7.51 6.71
CA PHE A 170 1.23 7.06 5.59
C PHE A 170 1.06 8.20 4.60
N ASP A 171 1.94 8.25 3.61
CA ASP A 171 1.82 9.20 2.52
C ASP A 171 0.72 8.80 1.54
N MET A 172 0.33 9.76 0.70
CA MET A 172 -0.71 9.56 -0.31
C MET A 172 -0.37 8.43 -1.30
N SER A 173 0.92 8.24 -1.64
CA SER A 173 1.35 7.23 -2.62
C SER A 173 1.08 5.82 -2.10
N LEU A 174 1.43 5.54 -0.84
CA LEU A 174 1.19 4.26 -0.20
C LEU A 174 -0.30 3.94 -0.11
N LEU A 175 -1.13 4.94 0.23
CA LEU A 175 -2.59 4.76 0.29
C LEU A 175 -3.17 4.49 -1.10
N ILE A 176 -2.69 5.16 -2.15
CA ILE A 176 -3.09 4.89 -3.54
C ILE A 176 -2.75 3.45 -3.93
N ASP A 177 -1.52 2.99 -3.64
CA ASP A 177 -1.09 1.63 -3.96
C ASP A 177 -2.01 0.59 -3.31
N TRP A 178 -2.40 0.81 -2.05
CA TRP A 178 -3.34 -0.06 -1.34
C TRP A 178 -4.76 -0.01 -1.91
N VAL A 179 -5.23 1.16 -2.32
CA VAL A 179 -6.53 1.31 -3.01
C VAL A 179 -6.54 0.56 -4.33
N MET A 180 -5.52 0.77 -5.17
CA MET A 180 -5.41 0.10 -6.46
C MET A 180 -5.30 -1.43 -6.30
N ALA A 181 -4.60 -1.89 -5.26
CA ALA A 181 -4.51 -3.31 -4.91
C ALA A 181 -5.75 -3.84 -4.14
N SER A 182 -6.77 -3.00 -3.91
CA SER A 182 -8.00 -3.34 -3.17
C SER A 182 -7.73 -3.93 -1.77
N ARG A 183 -6.74 -3.40 -1.05
CA ARG A 183 -6.35 -3.79 0.31
C ARG A 183 -7.22 -3.14 1.39
N VAL A 184 -8.50 -3.45 1.37
CA VAL A 184 -9.50 -2.89 2.32
C VAL A 184 -9.09 -3.17 3.77
N GLU A 185 -8.53 -4.34 4.04
CA GLU A 185 -8.12 -4.77 5.37
C GLU A 185 -7.05 -3.88 6.00
N LEU A 186 -6.15 -3.31 5.18
CA LEU A 186 -5.10 -2.42 5.66
C LEU A 186 -5.65 -1.02 5.95
N LEU A 187 -6.49 -0.49 5.06
CA LEU A 187 -7.10 0.82 5.23
C LEU A 187 -8.12 0.83 6.38
N GLN A 188 -8.90 -0.23 6.54
CA GLN A 188 -9.81 -0.42 7.66
C GLN A 188 -9.03 -0.40 8.97
N PHE A 189 -7.94 -1.16 9.06
CA PHE A 189 -7.09 -1.17 10.24
C PHE A 189 -6.60 0.24 10.59
N LEU A 190 -6.10 1.01 9.62
CA LEU A 190 -5.65 2.38 9.89
C LEU A 190 -6.80 3.28 10.36
N THR A 191 -7.97 3.17 9.74
CA THR A 191 -9.14 4.00 10.06
C THR A 191 -9.71 3.68 11.44
N ASP A 192 -9.74 2.40 11.82
CA ASP A 192 -10.11 1.94 13.17
C ASP A 192 -9.19 2.54 14.25
N HIS A 193 -7.96 2.90 13.87
CA HIS A 193 -6.97 3.54 14.74
C HIS A 193 -6.85 5.05 14.52
N GLY A 194 -7.93 5.68 14.03
CA GLY A 194 -8.06 7.13 13.98
C GLY A 194 -7.41 7.80 12.77
N LEU A 195 -6.77 7.04 11.87
CA LEU A 195 -6.20 7.62 10.66
C LEU A 195 -7.31 8.10 9.72
N GLN A 196 -7.27 9.39 9.40
CA GLN A 196 -8.22 10.01 8.47
C GLN A 196 -7.77 9.77 7.03
N LEU A 197 -8.63 9.14 6.24
CA LEU A 197 -8.36 8.88 4.82
C LEU A 197 -8.73 10.09 3.96
N PRO A 198 -7.87 10.51 2.99
CA PRO A 198 -8.21 11.53 2.01
C PRO A 198 -9.12 10.93 0.92
N VAL A 199 -10.35 10.55 1.30
CA VAL A 199 -11.26 9.73 0.48
C VAL A 199 -11.48 10.29 -0.91
N ARG A 200 -11.70 11.60 -1.06
CA ARG A 200 -11.92 12.22 -2.37
C ARG A 200 -10.74 11.98 -3.33
N SER A 201 -9.51 12.16 -2.84
CA SER A 201 -8.30 11.92 -3.63
C SER A 201 -8.09 10.44 -3.92
N LEU A 202 -8.41 9.55 -2.96
CA LEU A 202 -8.31 8.11 -3.17
C LEU A 202 -9.35 7.59 -4.17
N MET A 203 -10.53 8.21 -4.21
CA MET A 203 -11.66 7.77 -5.04
C MET A 203 -11.36 7.89 -6.54
N GLU A 204 -10.61 8.91 -6.96
CA GLU A 204 -10.17 9.08 -8.36
C GLU A 204 -9.39 7.85 -8.85
N TYR A 205 -8.53 7.28 -8.00
CA TYR A 205 -7.80 6.05 -8.30
C TYR A 205 -8.66 4.80 -8.18
N ALA A 206 -9.56 4.77 -7.18
CA ALA A 206 -10.43 3.63 -6.91
C ALA A 206 -11.36 3.33 -8.10
N LEU A 207 -11.93 4.36 -8.73
CA LEU A 207 -12.83 4.22 -9.88
C LEU A 207 -12.19 3.43 -11.04
N GLY A 208 -10.92 3.70 -11.33
CA GLY A 208 -10.20 3.07 -12.44
C GLY A 208 -9.54 1.73 -12.14
N HIS A 209 -9.30 1.41 -10.85
CA HIS A 209 -8.40 0.31 -10.51
C HIS A 209 -8.94 -0.64 -9.45
N ALA A 210 -9.75 -0.16 -8.51
CA ALA A 210 -10.14 -0.93 -7.34
C ALA A 210 -11.39 -1.79 -7.56
N SER A 211 -11.72 -2.60 -6.56
CA SER A 211 -12.97 -3.36 -6.50
C SER A 211 -14.16 -2.49 -6.06
N PRO A 212 -15.40 -2.91 -6.37
CA PRO A 212 -16.61 -2.31 -5.78
C PRO A 212 -16.59 -2.25 -4.25
N GLU A 213 -16.01 -3.26 -3.59
CA GLU A 213 -15.85 -3.33 -2.13
C GLU A 213 -14.97 -2.20 -1.61
N MET A 214 -13.84 -1.91 -2.27
CA MET A 214 -12.98 -0.78 -1.92
C MET A 214 -13.71 0.56 -2.05
N VAL A 215 -14.51 0.74 -3.11
CA VAL A 215 -15.32 1.95 -3.29
C VAL A 215 -16.37 2.09 -2.18
N ALA A 216 -17.06 0.99 -1.83
CA ALA A 216 -18.01 0.98 -0.73
C ALA A 216 -17.35 1.36 0.60
N PHE A 217 -16.17 0.79 0.89
CA PHE A 217 -15.37 1.10 2.08
C PHE A 217 -14.98 2.58 2.12
N LEU A 218 -14.49 3.15 1.01
CA LEU A 218 -14.11 4.56 0.96
C LEU A 218 -15.33 5.47 1.17
N MET A 219 -16.48 5.14 0.59
CA MET A 219 -17.73 5.89 0.80
C MET A 219 -18.21 5.87 2.24
N SER A 220 -18.04 4.76 2.97
CA SER A 220 -18.46 4.68 4.38
C SER A 220 -17.52 5.42 5.35
N HIS A 221 -16.29 5.73 4.93
CA HIS A 221 -15.28 6.39 5.77
C HIS A 221 -14.91 7.81 5.30
N GLY A 222 -15.58 8.33 4.26
CA GLY A 222 -15.31 9.65 3.67
C GLY A 222 -16.01 10.85 4.30
N THR A 223 -16.68 10.67 5.44
CA THR A 223 -17.62 11.66 6.00
C THR A 223 -17.00 12.67 6.96
N SER A 224 -15.68 12.63 7.21
CA SER A 224 -15.15 13.35 8.38
C SER A 224 -15.05 14.87 8.22
N HIS A 225 -14.88 15.48 7.03
CA HIS A 225 -14.77 16.94 6.89
C HIS A 225 -15.38 17.54 5.60
N ALA A 226 -16.25 18.56 5.75
CA ALA A 226 -16.73 19.64 4.83
C ALA A 226 -17.10 19.35 3.35
N HIS A 227 -16.68 18.23 2.77
CA HIS A 227 -16.89 17.81 1.39
C HIS A 227 -17.27 16.33 1.38
N GLU A 228 -18.38 16.01 2.04
CA GLU A 228 -18.96 14.67 2.02
C GLU A 228 -19.22 14.27 0.56
N LEU A 229 -18.57 13.20 0.12
CA LEU A 229 -18.74 12.68 -1.22
C LEU A 229 -20.05 11.88 -1.24
N SER A 230 -21.03 12.31 -2.02
CA SER A 230 -22.28 11.56 -2.19
C SER A 230 -22.18 10.54 -3.32
N TRP A 231 -23.07 9.55 -3.33
CA TRP A 231 -23.21 8.62 -4.46
C TRP A 231 -23.54 9.34 -5.77
N ASN A 232 -24.19 10.51 -5.70
CA ASN A 232 -24.46 11.36 -6.87
C ASN A 232 -23.15 11.97 -7.42
N ASP A 233 -22.28 12.48 -6.55
CA ASP A 233 -20.98 13.03 -6.95
C ASP A 233 -20.12 11.92 -7.57
N LEU A 234 -20.13 10.74 -6.95
CA LEU A 234 -19.37 9.60 -7.42
C LEU A 234 -19.85 9.11 -8.79
N LEU A 235 -21.17 9.08 -9.04
CA LEU A 235 -21.71 8.75 -10.36
C LEU A 235 -21.21 9.74 -11.42
N LEU A 236 -21.24 11.04 -11.13
CA LEU A 236 -20.74 12.05 -12.07
C LEU A 236 -19.24 11.91 -12.34
N MET A 237 -18.44 11.68 -11.30
CA MET A 237 -16.99 11.39 -11.44
C MET A 237 -16.76 10.15 -12.33
N ALA A 238 -17.48 9.06 -12.08
CA ALA A 238 -17.39 7.81 -12.82
C ALA A 238 -17.81 7.93 -14.30
N CYS A 239 -18.72 8.87 -14.61
CA CYS A 239 -19.13 9.21 -15.97
C CYS A 239 -18.10 10.08 -16.71
N THR A 240 -17.33 10.92 -16.01
CA THR A 240 -16.28 11.75 -16.60
C THR A 240 -14.95 11.03 -16.75
N GLU A 241 -14.69 10.07 -15.86
CA GLU A 241 -13.43 9.33 -15.80
C GLU A 241 -13.44 8.14 -16.77
N ALA A 242 -12.70 8.28 -17.87
CA ALA A 242 -12.63 7.29 -18.94
C ALA A 242 -12.04 5.95 -18.47
N THR A 243 -11.18 5.97 -17.45
CA THR A 243 -10.56 4.76 -16.91
C THR A 243 -11.47 3.97 -15.97
N THR A 244 -12.64 4.51 -15.60
CA THR A 244 -13.55 3.85 -14.64
C THR A 244 -13.90 2.44 -15.11
N ARG A 245 -13.64 1.45 -14.26
CA ARG A 245 -13.97 0.05 -14.53
C ARG A 245 -15.48 -0.14 -14.58
N LEU A 246 -15.93 -1.00 -15.49
CA LEU A 246 -17.36 -1.20 -15.73
C LEU A 246 -18.11 -1.83 -14.54
N ASP A 247 -17.46 -2.74 -13.81
CA ASP A 247 -18.03 -3.37 -12.61
C ASP A 247 -18.19 -2.37 -11.47
N VAL A 248 -17.19 -1.51 -11.26
CA VAL A 248 -17.26 -0.38 -10.32
C VAL A 248 -18.34 0.61 -10.74
N PHE A 249 -18.40 0.98 -12.02
CA PHE A 249 -19.44 1.87 -12.54
C PHE A 249 -20.84 1.30 -12.28
N THR A 250 -21.06 0.02 -12.60
CA THR A 250 -22.34 -0.67 -12.38
C THR A 250 -22.71 -0.68 -10.90
N PHE A 251 -21.73 -0.91 -10.02
CA PHE A 251 -21.92 -0.82 -8.58
C PHE A 251 -22.34 0.59 -8.15
N VAL A 252 -21.63 1.63 -8.60
CA VAL A 252 -21.98 3.03 -8.28
C VAL A 252 -23.40 3.36 -8.72
N VAL A 253 -23.76 3.01 -9.96
CA VAL A 253 -25.12 3.19 -10.49
C VAL A 253 -26.15 2.52 -9.58
N ASN A 254 -25.92 1.28 -9.15
CA ASN A 254 -26.83 0.56 -8.26
C ASN A 254 -27.00 1.21 -6.88
N MET A 255 -26.00 1.94 -6.40
CA MET A 255 -26.02 2.65 -5.13
C MET A 255 -26.60 4.07 -5.25
N THR A 256 -26.71 4.63 -6.46
CA THR A 256 -27.24 5.98 -6.68
C THR A 256 -28.76 5.96 -6.81
N GLU A 257 -29.45 6.81 -6.03
CA GLU A 257 -30.91 6.94 -6.16
C GLU A 257 -31.30 7.62 -7.49
N PRO A 258 -32.41 7.19 -8.13
CA PRO A 258 -32.93 7.84 -9.33
C PRO A 258 -33.26 9.31 -9.08
N SER A 259 -32.58 10.21 -9.79
CA SER A 259 -32.77 11.66 -9.66
C SER A 259 -32.35 12.40 -10.93
N MET A 260 -32.44 13.73 -10.92
CA MET A 260 -31.94 14.57 -12.02
C MET A 260 -30.45 14.34 -12.32
N VAL A 261 -29.67 13.84 -11.35
CA VAL A 261 -28.24 13.51 -11.54
C VAL A 261 -28.04 12.48 -12.65
N TRP A 262 -29.03 11.62 -12.92
CA TRP A 262 -28.92 10.62 -13.98
C TRP A 262 -28.98 11.24 -15.38
N SER A 263 -29.75 12.33 -15.53
CA SER A 263 -29.71 13.13 -16.75
C SER A 263 -28.31 13.74 -16.94
N PHE A 264 -27.69 14.23 -15.86
CA PHE A 264 -26.34 14.81 -15.91
C PHE A 264 -25.30 13.74 -16.22
N ALA A 265 -25.39 12.57 -15.58
CA ALA A 265 -24.54 11.42 -15.82
C ALA A 265 -24.62 10.96 -17.29
N ALA A 266 -25.83 10.86 -17.84
CA ALA A 266 -26.03 10.54 -19.25
C ALA A 266 -25.41 11.59 -20.19
N SER A 267 -25.60 12.88 -19.91
CA SER A 267 -24.94 13.98 -20.65
C SER A 267 -23.41 13.93 -20.56
N CYS A 268 -22.86 13.62 -19.38
CA CYS A 268 -21.43 13.44 -19.17
C CYS A 268 -20.89 12.27 -19.99
N LEU A 269 -21.50 11.08 -19.88
CA LEU A 269 -21.11 9.91 -20.68
C LEU A 269 -21.18 10.19 -22.18
N ALA A 270 -22.25 10.81 -22.65
CA ALA A 270 -22.39 11.26 -24.03
C ALA A 270 -21.23 12.18 -24.45
N SER A 271 -20.91 13.17 -23.63
CA SER A 271 -19.84 14.13 -23.92
C SER A 271 -18.45 13.48 -23.95
N HIS A 272 -18.23 12.45 -23.14
CA HIS A 272 -16.95 11.74 -22.99
C HIS A 272 -16.88 10.42 -23.76
N ALA A 273 -17.92 10.05 -24.51
CA ALA A 273 -18.01 8.75 -25.19
C ALA A 273 -16.87 8.47 -26.17
N MET A 274 -16.20 9.51 -26.67
CA MET A 274 -15.10 9.38 -27.65
C MET A 274 -13.78 8.95 -27.03
N VAL A 275 -13.59 9.22 -25.74
CA VAL A 275 -12.34 8.92 -25.02
C VAL A 275 -12.49 7.72 -24.10
N ASP A 276 -13.70 7.23 -23.88
CA ASP A 276 -14.02 6.13 -23.00
C ASP A 276 -14.53 4.91 -23.81
N VAL A 277 -13.66 3.91 -23.94
CA VAL A 277 -13.95 2.63 -24.63
C VAL A 277 -15.14 1.87 -24.03
N ASN A 278 -15.47 2.14 -22.76
CA ASN A 278 -16.58 1.52 -22.05
C ASN A 278 -17.83 2.42 -22.00
N ALA A 279 -17.81 3.62 -22.59
CA ALA A 279 -18.91 4.58 -22.47
C ALA A 279 -20.26 3.98 -22.84
N TYR A 280 -20.33 3.17 -23.91
CA TYR A 280 -21.58 2.54 -24.32
C TYR A 280 -22.05 1.51 -23.29
N LYS A 281 -21.14 0.70 -22.74
CA LYS A 281 -21.48 -0.27 -21.70
C LYS A 281 -21.92 0.43 -20.40
N LYS A 282 -21.26 1.54 -20.04
CA LYS A 282 -21.67 2.40 -18.91
C LYS A 282 -23.06 2.98 -19.15
N PHE A 283 -23.35 3.43 -20.36
CA PHE A 283 -24.68 3.90 -20.74
C PHE A 283 -25.74 2.81 -20.61
N ILE A 284 -25.45 1.58 -21.06
CA ILE A 284 -26.36 0.44 -20.88
C ILE A 284 -26.59 0.16 -19.39
N ALA A 285 -25.56 0.18 -18.55
CA ALA A 285 -25.70 0.01 -17.10
C ALA A 285 -26.56 1.11 -16.47
N LEU A 286 -26.41 2.36 -16.91
CA LEU A 286 -27.26 3.46 -16.46
C LEU A 286 -28.72 3.26 -16.92
N ARG A 287 -28.94 2.81 -18.16
CA ARG A 287 -30.28 2.53 -18.74
C ARG A 287 -30.98 1.34 -18.09
N SER A 288 -30.25 0.34 -17.60
CA SER A 288 -30.85 -0.87 -17.04
C SER A 288 -31.51 -0.65 -15.68
N MET A 289 -31.35 0.53 -15.09
CA MET A 289 -31.92 0.83 -13.79
C MET A 289 -33.41 1.20 -13.85
N PRO A 290 -34.16 0.95 -12.75
CA PRO A 290 -35.55 1.36 -12.66
C PRO A 290 -35.71 2.87 -12.91
N GLN A 291 -36.68 3.25 -13.74
CA GLN A 291 -37.00 4.64 -14.10
C GLN A 291 -35.91 5.38 -14.91
N ALA A 292 -34.79 4.75 -15.26
CA ALA A 292 -33.74 5.37 -16.07
C ALA A 292 -34.26 6.02 -17.37
N PRO A 293 -35.18 5.40 -18.13
CA PRO A 293 -35.75 6.00 -19.34
C PRO A 293 -36.35 7.39 -19.10
N ALA A 294 -36.98 7.63 -17.95
CA ALA A 294 -37.61 8.91 -17.63
C ALA A 294 -36.62 10.02 -17.31
N TRP A 295 -35.36 9.67 -17.01
CA TRP A 295 -34.31 10.62 -16.64
C TRP A 295 -33.27 10.82 -17.74
N ILE A 296 -32.84 9.74 -18.39
CA ILE A 296 -31.79 9.77 -19.42
C ILE A 296 -32.19 10.63 -20.63
N VAL A 297 -33.48 10.74 -20.93
CA VAL A 297 -33.98 11.56 -22.05
C VAL A 297 -34.27 13.01 -21.68
N LYS A 298 -34.24 13.37 -20.39
CA LYS A 298 -34.62 14.72 -19.95
C LYS A 298 -33.57 15.74 -20.39
N PRO A 299 -34.00 16.86 -20.99
CA PRO A 299 -33.09 17.93 -21.35
C PRO A 299 -32.57 18.64 -20.09
N ILE A 300 -31.27 18.90 -20.07
CA ILE A 300 -30.60 19.75 -19.10
C ILE A 300 -30.29 21.07 -19.80
N ARG A 301 -30.80 22.18 -19.25
CA ARG A 301 -30.63 23.53 -19.84
C ARG A 301 -31.04 23.58 -21.32
N GLY A 302 -32.12 22.86 -21.65
CA GLY A 302 -32.67 22.81 -23.01
C GLY A 302 -31.95 21.86 -23.97
N ARG A 303 -30.99 21.05 -23.49
CA ARG A 303 -30.28 20.07 -24.30
C ARG A 303 -30.37 18.67 -23.72
N THR A 304 -30.70 17.70 -24.55
CA THR A 304 -30.69 16.27 -24.20
C THR A 304 -29.26 15.71 -24.26
N PRO A 305 -28.96 14.61 -23.54
CA PRO A 305 -27.67 13.96 -23.65
C PRO A 305 -27.27 13.56 -25.08
N ILE A 306 -28.23 13.13 -25.90
CA ILE A 306 -27.96 12.75 -27.29
C ILE A 306 -27.59 13.96 -28.15
N GLU A 307 -28.17 15.14 -27.90
CA GLU A 307 -27.75 16.38 -28.58
C GLU A 307 -26.31 16.73 -28.21
N CYS A 308 -25.91 16.58 -26.93
CA CYS A 308 -24.51 16.76 -26.51
C CYS A 308 -23.55 15.80 -27.21
N LEU A 309 -23.96 14.55 -27.44
CA LEU A 309 -23.19 13.56 -28.19
C LEU A 309 -23.04 13.97 -29.67
N CYS A 310 -24.14 14.40 -30.28
CA CYS A 310 -24.19 14.77 -31.70
C CYS A 310 -23.35 16.02 -32.03
N GLU A 311 -23.17 16.95 -31.08
CA GLU A 311 -22.29 18.13 -31.26
C GLU A 311 -20.81 17.77 -31.45
N ARG A 312 -20.38 16.60 -30.97
CA ARG A 312 -18.98 16.11 -31.03
C ARG A 312 -18.78 15.02 -32.09
N LEU A 313 -19.81 14.80 -32.91
CA LEU A 313 -19.84 13.73 -33.88
C LEU A 313 -18.94 14.08 -35.08
N THR A 314 -18.04 13.17 -35.41
CA THR A 314 -17.20 13.21 -36.61
C THR A 314 -17.51 11.99 -37.46
N TYR A 315 -17.15 12.02 -38.74
CA TYR A 315 -17.35 10.85 -39.61
C TYR A 315 -16.59 9.61 -39.07
N GLU A 316 -15.42 9.83 -38.48
CA GLU A 316 -14.54 8.78 -37.96
C GLU A 316 -15.11 8.09 -36.70
N ASN A 317 -15.93 8.79 -35.91
CA ASN A 317 -16.45 8.26 -34.66
C ASN A 317 -17.92 7.79 -34.74
N LEU A 318 -18.58 7.98 -35.88
CA LEU A 318 -19.98 7.63 -36.09
C LEU A 318 -20.30 6.16 -35.75
N THR A 319 -19.41 5.23 -36.10
CA THR A 319 -19.60 3.80 -35.82
C THR A 319 -19.67 3.50 -34.33
N TYR A 320 -18.84 4.15 -33.52
CA TYR A 320 -18.81 4.03 -32.05
C TYR A 320 -20.05 4.65 -31.39
N VAL A 321 -20.58 5.72 -31.98
CA VAL A 321 -21.72 6.49 -31.45
C VAL A 321 -23.07 5.91 -31.87
N SER A 322 -23.13 5.23 -33.01
CA SER A 322 -24.36 4.68 -33.57
C SER A 322 -25.20 3.84 -32.60
N PRO A 323 -24.63 3.02 -31.69
CA PRO A 323 -25.42 2.27 -30.72
C PRO A 323 -26.12 3.17 -29.70
N PHE A 324 -25.49 4.27 -29.27
CA PHE A 324 -26.14 5.25 -28.39
C PHE A 324 -27.33 5.89 -29.09
N ILE A 325 -27.15 6.40 -30.31
CA ILE A 325 -28.22 7.07 -31.07
C ILE A 325 -29.45 6.16 -31.18
N ARG A 326 -29.24 4.90 -31.56
CA ARG A 326 -30.31 3.90 -31.65
C ARG A 326 -31.05 3.74 -30.33
N ASP A 327 -30.33 3.57 -29.24
CA ASP A 327 -30.92 3.37 -27.92
C ASP A 327 -31.69 4.61 -27.43
N TYR A 328 -31.21 5.83 -27.70
CA TYR A 328 -31.95 7.05 -27.37
C TYR A 328 -33.25 7.18 -28.16
N ILE A 329 -33.28 6.73 -29.42
CA ILE A 329 -34.50 6.72 -30.24
C ILE A 329 -35.51 5.69 -29.74
N GLU A 330 -35.05 4.50 -29.35
CA GLU A 330 -35.89 3.50 -28.70
C GLU A 330 -36.52 4.00 -27.40
N LEU A 331 -35.82 4.89 -26.69
CA LEU A 331 -36.32 5.57 -25.49
C LEU A 331 -37.28 6.73 -25.81
N GLY A 332 -37.60 6.98 -27.08
CA GLY A 332 -38.59 7.95 -27.52
C GLY A 332 -38.07 9.39 -27.67
N VAL A 333 -36.75 9.60 -27.74
CA VAL A 333 -36.19 10.93 -28.02
C VAL A 333 -36.49 11.32 -29.47
N PRO A 334 -37.15 12.47 -29.72
CA PRO A 334 -37.45 12.90 -31.08
C PRO A 334 -36.18 13.22 -31.87
N THR A 335 -36.11 12.80 -33.12
CA THR A 335 -34.98 13.07 -34.02
C THR A 335 -34.99 14.50 -34.59
N SER A 336 -36.09 15.23 -34.42
CA SER A 336 -36.30 16.57 -35.00
C SER A 336 -35.33 17.64 -34.52
N SER A 337 -34.69 17.44 -33.37
CA SER A 337 -33.69 18.36 -32.82
C SER A 337 -32.24 17.88 -33.01
N MET A 338 -32.04 16.72 -33.67
CA MET A 338 -30.71 16.21 -34.00
C MET A 338 -30.16 16.87 -35.27
N PRO A 339 -28.83 16.93 -35.46
CA PRO A 339 -28.23 17.35 -36.73
C PRO A 339 -28.80 16.55 -37.90
N SER A 340 -29.02 17.21 -39.04
CA SER A 340 -29.66 16.61 -40.22
C SER A 340 -29.03 15.29 -40.66
N ILE A 341 -27.71 15.15 -40.55
CA ILE A 341 -26.98 13.91 -40.86
C ILE A 341 -27.34 12.77 -39.91
N VAL A 342 -27.53 13.05 -38.63
CA VAL A 342 -27.93 12.04 -37.63
C VAL A 342 -29.40 11.69 -37.84
N SER A 343 -30.27 12.69 -38.03
CA SER A 343 -31.68 12.46 -38.34
C SER A 343 -31.86 11.60 -39.60
N ALA A 344 -31.03 11.80 -40.64
CA ALA A 344 -31.06 11.00 -41.86
C ALA A 344 -30.55 9.56 -41.67
N LEU A 345 -29.62 9.32 -40.74
CA LEU A 345 -29.15 7.98 -40.40
C LEU A 345 -30.18 7.19 -39.55
N CYS A 346 -31.12 7.89 -38.94
CA CYS A 346 -32.14 7.32 -38.07
C CYS A 346 -33.46 6.99 -38.79
N GLN A 347 -33.65 7.57 -39.99
CA GLN A 347 -34.76 7.30 -40.92
C GLN A 347 -34.38 6.13 -41.83
#